data_AF-A0A6M2ETH7-F1
#
_entry.id   AF-A0A6M2ETH7-F1
#
_cell.length_a   1.000
_cell.length_b   1.000
_cell.length_c   1.000
_cell.angle_alpha   90.00
_cell.angle_beta   90.00
_cell.angle_gamma   90.00
#
_symmetry.space_group_name_H-M   'P 1'
#
loop_
_entity.id
_entity.type
_entity.pdbx_description
1 polymer ?
#
loop_
_entity_poly.entity_id
_entity_poly.type
_entity_poly.pdbx_seq_one_letter_code
_entity_poly.pdbx_strand_id
1 'polypeptide(L)'
;MYWTDDGLGYFEFLQLSEDLGARPIWVFNNGISHRDEVDTTTVSPFVQEALDGLEFARGASDSKWGSVRAAMGHPEPFDLKYVAVGNEDCWKKNYRGNYLKFYDAIKRACPDIKIISNCDGSSHFLDHPADYYDFHIYTSASHLFSMTHQFDHTSRSGPKAFVSEYAVTGKDAGTGSLLAALAEAGFLIGLEKNSDIVEMASYAPLFVNDNDRRWNPDAIVFNSSMHYGTPSYWVQKFFRESSGATLLDANLQTNSSSLVASAITWTNSVDGETYLKIKIVNFGNRHVSLEVSVDGLGLNSQLSGSTKTVLTSSNVMDENSFTNPNKVVPDPSLLENADKDMNIIIAPYSLTSLDLLTESNSIRMPQTDSSARSSI
;
A
#
# COMPACT_ATOMS: atom_id res chain seq x y z
N MET A 1 20.57 15.46 13.10
CA MET A 1 21.32 14.26 12.69
C MET A 1 21.60 13.49 13.96
N TYR A 2 21.15 12.23 14.01
CA TYR A 2 21.37 11.31 15.12
C TYR A 2 22.28 10.17 14.63
N TRP A 3 22.83 9.38 15.56
CA TRP A 3 23.60 8.18 15.23
C TRP A 3 22.69 6.96 15.22
N THR A 4 22.91 6.04 14.29
CA THR A 4 22.38 4.67 14.36
C THR A 4 23.40 3.79 15.06
N ASP A 5 22.94 2.90 15.93
CA ASP A 5 23.78 1.86 16.54
C ASP A 5 23.81 0.57 15.71
N ASP A 6 23.00 0.52 14.65
CA ASP A 6 22.75 -0.63 13.78
C ASP A 6 22.32 -1.89 14.53
N GLY A 7 21.70 -1.74 15.71
CA GLY A 7 21.12 -2.83 16.49
C GLY A 7 19.83 -3.40 15.89
N LEU A 8 19.15 -2.63 15.04
CA LEU A 8 18.07 -3.08 14.17
C LEU A 8 18.62 -3.18 12.73
N GLY A 9 19.18 -4.33 12.39
CA GLY A 9 19.88 -4.57 11.13
C GLY A 9 19.08 -5.41 10.13
N TYR A 10 19.79 -5.87 9.10
CA TYR A 10 19.18 -6.62 7.99
C TYR A 10 18.47 -7.90 8.45
N PHE A 11 19.09 -8.67 9.36
CA PHE A 11 18.49 -9.87 9.91
C PHE A 11 17.22 -9.55 10.70
N GLU A 12 17.26 -8.52 11.56
CA GLU A 12 16.12 -8.15 12.40
C GLU A 12 14.93 -7.66 11.55
N PHE A 13 15.16 -6.96 10.44
CA PHE A 13 14.08 -6.57 9.51
C PHE A 13 13.48 -7.75 8.74
N LEU A 14 14.31 -8.73 8.36
CA LEU A 14 13.82 -9.96 7.73
C LEU A 14 12.99 -10.79 8.71
N GLN A 15 13.46 -10.95 9.96
CA GLN A 15 12.72 -11.62 11.02
C GLN A 15 11.41 -10.89 11.34
N LEU A 16 11.44 -9.56 11.47
CA LEU A 16 10.24 -8.75 11.70
C LEU A 16 9.20 -8.95 10.60
N SER A 17 9.66 -9.10 9.34
CA SER A 17 8.75 -9.36 8.23
C SER A 17 8.04 -10.70 8.38
N GLU A 18 8.73 -11.76 8.79
CA GLU A 18 8.13 -13.06 9.07
C GLU A 18 7.16 -13.00 10.25
N ASP A 19 7.56 -12.35 11.35
CA ASP A 19 6.75 -12.22 12.57
C ASP A 19 5.43 -11.47 12.30
N LEU A 20 5.45 -10.52 11.37
CA LEU A 20 4.27 -9.77 10.92
C LEU A 20 3.46 -10.50 9.83
N GLY A 21 3.95 -11.63 9.31
CA GLY A 21 3.38 -12.28 8.11
C GLY A 21 3.45 -11.41 6.86
N ALA A 22 4.40 -10.47 6.82
CA ALA A 22 4.65 -9.56 5.72
C ALA A 22 5.70 -10.14 4.75
N ARG A 23 5.87 -9.49 3.60
CA ARG A 23 6.96 -9.79 2.66
C ARG A 23 7.89 -8.58 2.58
N PRO A 24 9.21 -8.77 2.81
CA PRO A 24 10.15 -7.65 2.77
C PRO A 24 10.37 -7.17 1.33
N ILE A 25 10.51 -5.85 1.18
CA ILE A 25 11.13 -5.20 0.03
C ILE A 25 12.47 -4.66 0.51
N TRP A 26 13.57 -5.22 0.01
CA TRP A 26 14.90 -4.79 0.44
C TRP A 26 15.44 -3.68 -0.47
N VAL A 27 15.59 -2.48 0.10
CA VAL A 27 16.25 -1.34 -0.55
C VAL A 27 17.73 -1.34 -0.15
N PHE A 28 18.64 -1.33 -1.12
CA PHE A 28 20.08 -1.29 -0.86
C PHE A 28 20.78 -0.18 -1.64
N ASN A 29 21.98 0.18 -1.17
CA ASN A 29 22.80 1.22 -1.79
C ASN A 29 23.29 0.77 -3.17
N ASN A 30 23.03 1.57 -4.21
CA ASN A 30 23.42 1.31 -5.60
C ASN A 30 24.75 2.01 -6.00
N GLY A 31 25.58 2.37 -5.03
CA GLY A 31 26.77 3.20 -5.21
C GLY A 31 26.49 4.71 -5.19
N ILE A 32 25.34 5.13 -4.68
CA ILE A 32 24.93 6.54 -4.63
C ILE A 32 24.52 6.92 -3.21
N SER A 33 24.86 8.15 -2.84
CA SER A 33 24.38 8.81 -1.62
C SER A 33 23.79 10.17 -1.96
N HIS A 34 23.33 10.91 -0.94
CA HIS A 34 22.90 12.29 -1.11
C HIS A 34 24.00 13.23 -1.63
N ARG A 35 25.29 12.87 -1.47
CA ARG A 35 26.43 13.77 -1.78
C ARG A 35 27.40 13.23 -2.83
N ASP A 36 27.50 11.92 -2.95
CA ASP A 36 28.52 11.25 -3.75
C ASP A 36 27.90 10.18 -4.65
N GLU A 37 28.53 9.95 -5.80
CA GLU A 37 28.15 8.92 -6.78
C GLU A 37 29.39 8.14 -7.22
N VAL A 38 29.38 6.83 -7.02
CA VAL A 38 30.41 5.92 -7.50
C VAL A 38 30.27 5.76 -9.01
N ASP A 39 31.39 5.84 -9.73
CA ASP A 39 31.41 5.62 -11.17
C ASP A 39 31.05 4.17 -11.50
N THR A 40 30.21 4.00 -12.52
CA THR A 40 29.71 2.68 -12.96
C THR A 40 30.83 1.68 -13.28
N THR A 41 32.01 2.13 -13.70
CA THR A 41 33.15 1.23 -13.95
C THR A 41 33.71 0.61 -12.67
N THR A 42 33.41 1.18 -11.50
CA THR A 42 33.94 0.80 -10.19
C THR A 42 32.85 0.36 -9.20
N VAL A 43 31.58 0.29 -9.60
CA VAL A 43 30.44 -0.04 -8.72
C VAL A 43 30.39 -1.52 -8.28
N SER A 44 31.23 -2.37 -8.86
CA SER A 44 31.23 -3.83 -8.64
C SER A 44 31.25 -4.28 -7.16
N PRO A 45 31.95 -3.61 -6.22
CA PRO A 45 31.89 -3.98 -4.81
C PRO A 45 30.47 -3.90 -4.22
N PHE A 46 29.72 -2.83 -4.53
CA PHE A 46 28.33 -2.68 -4.07
C PHE A 46 27.41 -3.73 -4.70
N VAL A 47 27.66 -4.10 -5.96
CA VAL A 47 26.94 -5.21 -6.61
C VAL A 47 27.19 -6.52 -5.87
N GLN A 48 28.43 -6.78 -5.46
CA GLN A 48 28.76 -7.99 -4.69
C GLN A 48 28.10 -7.97 -3.31
N GLU A 49 28.04 -6.83 -2.62
CA GLU A 49 27.33 -6.71 -1.34
C GLU A 49 25.84 -7.04 -1.46
N ALA A 50 25.18 -6.60 -2.54
CA ALA A 50 23.78 -6.97 -2.80
C ALA A 50 23.60 -8.47 -3.06
N LEU A 51 24.52 -9.10 -3.82
CA LEU A 51 24.49 -10.55 -4.04
C LEU A 51 24.76 -11.34 -2.76
N ASP A 52 25.70 -10.86 -1.94
CA ASP A 52 26.03 -11.44 -0.64
C ASP A 52 24.82 -11.37 0.31
N GLY A 53 24.10 -10.24 0.33
CA GLY A 53 22.84 -10.10 1.09
C GLY A 53 21.71 -10.99 0.58
N LEU A 54 21.57 -11.15 -0.75
CA LEU A 54 20.63 -12.11 -1.33
C LEU A 54 20.98 -13.55 -0.95
N GLU A 55 22.25 -13.93 -0.96
CA GLU A 55 22.71 -15.25 -0.50
C GLU A 55 22.49 -15.42 1.01
N PHE A 56 22.71 -14.37 1.82
CA PHE A 56 22.38 -14.39 3.24
C PHE A 56 20.89 -14.67 3.46
N ALA A 57 20.01 -13.96 2.76
CA ALA A 57 18.57 -14.09 2.94
C ALA A 57 18.01 -15.41 2.37
N ARG A 58 18.49 -15.84 1.20
CA ARG A 58 17.86 -16.91 0.40
C ARG A 58 18.71 -18.16 0.18
N GLY A 59 20.02 -18.09 0.45
CA GLY A 59 20.96 -19.18 0.20
C GLY A 59 20.72 -20.38 1.10
N ALA A 60 21.18 -21.55 0.65
CA ALA A 60 21.17 -22.77 1.46
C ALA A 60 22.01 -22.58 2.74
N SER A 61 21.65 -23.27 3.82
CA SER A 61 22.33 -23.12 5.12
C SER A 61 23.80 -23.55 5.12
N ASP A 62 24.28 -24.22 4.07
CA ASP A 62 25.68 -24.61 3.86
C ASP A 62 26.43 -23.70 2.88
N SER A 63 25.76 -22.68 2.34
CA SER A 63 26.36 -21.65 1.50
C SER A 63 27.17 -20.64 2.33
N LYS A 64 27.97 -19.79 1.68
CA LYS A 64 28.86 -18.87 2.41
C LYS A 64 28.07 -17.94 3.33
N TRP A 65 27.06 -17.26 2.79
CA TRP A 65 26.25 -16.32 3.57
C TRP A 65 25.02 -16.96 4.19
N GLY A 66 24.46 -18.01 3.59
CA GLY A 66 23.38 -18.79 4.20
C GLY A 66 23.81 -19.50 5.49
N SER A 67 25.07 -19.93 5.60
CA SER A 67 25.62 -20.47 6.86
C SER A 67 25.75 -19.43 7.96
N VAL A 68 25.95 -18.15 7.62
CA VAL A 68 25.92 -17.05 8.61
C VAL A 68 24.50 -16.87 9.13
N ARG A 69 23.49 -16.80 8.26
CA ARG A 69 22.07 -16.75 8.65
C ARG A 69 21.70 -17.94 9.56
N ALA A 70 22.11 -19.14 9.18
CA ALA A 70 21.87 -20.35 9.97
C ALA A 70 22.55 -20.31 11.35
N ALA A 71 23.79 -19.85 11.42
CA ALA A 71 24.52 -19.67 12.69
C ALA A 71 23.90 -18.59 13.60
N MET A 72 23.20 -17.62 13.01
CA MET A 72 22.40 -16.62 13.73
C MET A 72 21.06 -17.17 14.25
N GLY A 73 20.76 -18.44 14.02
CA GLY A 73 19.58 -19.12 14.55
C GLY A 73 18.43 -19.30 13.55
N HIS A 74 18.61 -18.90 12.29
CA HIS A 74 17.59 -19.03 11.25
C HIS A 74 18.11 -19.84 10.04
N PRO A 75 18.03 -21.17 10.07
CA PRO A 75 18.56 -22.01 8.99
C PRO A 75 17.75 -21.93 7.69
N GLU A 76 16.46 -21.61 7.76
CA GLU A 76 15.58 -21.57 6.59
C GLU A 76 15.77 -20.27 5.78
N PRO A 77 15.60 -20.29 4.45
CA PRO A 77 15.58 -19.06 3.64
C PRO A 77 14.39 -18.15 4.00
N PHE A 78 14.61 -16.83 4.05
CA PHE A 78 13.56 -15.83 4.15
C PHE A 78 12.79 -15.66 2.81
N ASP A 79 11.50 -15.26 2.86
CA ASP A 79 10.67 -15.00 1.66
C ASP A 79 10.95 -13.63 1.00
N LEU A 80 12.22 -13.35 0.70
CA LEU A 80 12.64 -12.13 0.01
C LEU A 80 12.43 -12.26 -1.51
N LYS A 81 11.39 -11.59 -2.02
CA LYS A 81 11.01 -11.61 -3.44
C LYS A 81 11.28 -10.31 -4.20
N TYR A 82 11.38 -9.20 -3.47
CA TYR A 82 11.43 -7.86 -4.04
C TYR A 82 12.67 -7.11 -3.55
N VAL A 83 13.34 -6.43 -4.47
CA VAL A 83 14.46 -5.53 -4.15
C VAL A 83 14.34 -4.22 -4.91
N ALA A 84 14.79 -3.12 -4.30
CA ALA A 84 14.91 -1.82 -4.95
C ALA A 84 16.37 -1.39 -5.03
N VAL A 85 16.78 -0.92 -6.21
CA VAL A 85 18.17 -0.57 -6.50
C VAL A 85 18.37 0.93 -6.30
N GLY A 86 18.67 1.34 -5.07
CA GLY A 86 18.77 2.73 -4.65
C GLY A 86 17.47 3.32 -4.11
N ASN A 87 17.48 4.63 -3.84
CA ASN A 87 16.30 5.38 -3.42
C ASN A 87 16.36 6.83 -3.94
N GLU A 88 15.34 7.28 -4.69
CA GLU A 88 15.25 8.65 -5.25
C GLU A 88 16.44 9.09 -6.12
N ASP A 89 17.13 8.12 -6.74
CA ASP A 89 18.39 8.37 -7.42
C ASP A 89 18.26 8.55 -8.94
N CYS A 90 17.07 8.38 -9.54
CA CYS A 90 16.91 8.29 -11.00
C CYS A 90 17.54 9.44 -11.79
N TRP A 91 17.46 10.66 -11.27
CA TRP A 91 17.98 11.87 -11.92
C TRP A 91 19.50 12.03 -11.81
N LYS A 92 20.17 11.19 -11.01
CA LYS A 92 21.61 11.26 -10.76
C LYS A 92 22.41 10.64 -11.90
N LYS A 93 23.61 11.16 -12.11
CA LYS A 93 24.42 10.90 -13.31
C LYS A 93 24.71 9.41 -13.50
N ASN A 94 25.10 8.72 -12.43
CA ASN A 94 25.56 7.34 -12.50
C ASN A 94 24.44 6.31 -12.25
N TYR A 95 23.22 6.73 -11.92
CA TYR A 95 22.12 5.84 -11.55
C TYR A 95 21.87 4.77 -12.61
N ARG A 96 21.59 5.20 -13.85
CA ARG A 96 21.24 4.28 -14.94
C ARG A 96 22.35 3.24 -15.19
N GLY A 97 23.60 3.69 -15.18
CA GLY A 97 24.75 2.80 -15.38
C GLY A 97 24.89 1.79 -14.24
N ASN A 98 24.77 2.26 -13.00
CA ASN A 98 24.84 1.42 -11.81
C ASN A 98 23.68 0.42 -11.79
N TYR A 99 22.44 0.88 -11.96
CA TYR A 99 21.24 0.06 -12.01
C TYR A 99 21.39 -1.14 -12.93
N LEU A 100 21.89 -0.93 -14.16
CA LEU A 100 22.08 -2.03 -15.11
C LEU A 100 23.10 -3.08 -14.63
N LYS A 101 24.15 -2.66 -13.90
CA LYS A 101 25.11 -3.60 -13.30
C LYS A 101 24.46 -4.46 -12.21
N PHE A 102 23.63 -3.85 -11.35
CA PHE A 102 22.87 -4.58 -10.34
C PHE A 102 21.83 -5.50 -10.98
N TYR A 103 21.04 -4.98 -11.92
CA TYR A 103 20.00 -5.73 -12.61
C TYR A 103 20.54 -7.00 -13.27
N ASP A 104 21.60 -6.88 -14.08
CA ASP A 104 22.21 -8.02 -14.78
C ASP A 104 22.78 -9.06 -13.82
N ALA A 105 23.39 -8.61 -12.72
CA ALA A 105 23.98 -9.48 -11.72
C ALA A 105 22.90 -10.24 -10.92
N ILE A 106 21.87 -9.52 -10.45
CA ILE A 106 20.77 -10.09 -9.67
C ILE A 106 19.95 -11.04 -10.54
N LYS A 107 19.58 -10.66 -11.77
CA LYS A 107 18.83 -11.55 -12.67
C LYS A 107 19.61 -12.81 -13.05
N ARG A 108 20.96 -12.76 -13.05
CA ARG A 108 21.78 -13.95 -13.27
C ARG A 108 21.81 -14.87 -12.05
N ALA A 109 21.90 -14.31 -10.84
CA ALA A 109 22.00 -15.08 -9.60
C ALA A 109 20.64 -15.59 -9.10
N CYS A 110 19.62 -14.74 -9.17
CA CYS A 110 18.26 -14.98 -8.70
C CYS A 110 17.23 -14.47 -9.75
N PRO A 111 17.00 -15.23 -10.84
CA PRO A 111 16.14 -14.78 -11.95
C PRO A 111 14.70 -14.45 -11.55
N ASP A 112 14.24 -15.01 -10.43
CA ASP A 112 12.89 -14.87 -9.90
C ASP A 112 12.68 -13.61 -9.04
N ILE A 113 13.76 -12.97 -8.57
CA ILE A 113 13.67 -11.70 -7.83
C ILE A 113 13.05 -10.62 -8.71
N LYS A 114 12.10 -9.89 -8.13
CA LYS A 114 11.48 -8.72 -8.73
C LYS A 114 12.28 -7.47 -8.39
N ILE A 115 12.73 -6.77 -9.42
CA ILE A 115 13.60 -5.60 -9.27
C ILE A 115 12.80 -4.32 -9.53
N ILE A 116 12.87 -3.42 -8.56
CA ILE A 116 12.24 -2.10 -8.58
C ILE A 116 13.27 -1.05 -8.98
N SER A 117 12.93 -0.26 -10.00
CA SER A 117 13.67 0.94 -10.40
C SER A 117 13.14 2.17 -9.66
N ASN A 118 14.01 3.11 -9.29
CA ASN A 118 13.59 4.39 -8.70
C ASN A 118 13.18 5.42 -9.76
N CYS A 119 13.20 5.07 -11.05
CA CYS A 119 12.75 5.93 -12.12
C CYS A 119 11.25 5.82 -12.32
N ASP A 120 10.53 6.94 -12.16
CA ASP A 120 9.09 6.99 -12.38
C ASP A 120 8.72 6.65 -13.85
N GLY A 121 7.95 5.57 -14.01
CA GLY A 121 7.41 5.10 -15.29
C GLY A 121 5.93 5.44 -15.52
N SER A 122 5.31 6.28 -14.69
CA SER A 122 3.88 6.57 -14.73
C SER A 122 3.45 7.32 -15.99
N SER A 123 4.31 8.20 -16.51
CA SER A 123 4.02 9.06 -17.66
C SER A 123 4.82 8.70 -18.92
N HIS A 124 5.88 7.90 -18.79
CA HIS A 124 6.81 7.57 -19.87
C HIS A 124 7.35 6.15 -19.71
N PHE A 125 7.75 5.52 -20.82
CA PHE A 125 8.43 4.23 -20.75
C PHE A 125 9.83 4.38 -20.17
N LEU A 126 10.20 3.45 -19.29
CA LEU A 126 11.59 3.32 -18.85
C LEU A 126 12.49 2.92 -20.02
N ASP A 127 13.72 3.41 -20.01
CA ASP A 127 14.75 3.13 -21.01
C ASP A 127 15.68 1.97 -20.59
N HIS A 128 15.28 1.22 -19.56
CA HIS A 128 15.98 0.09 -18.96
C HIS A 128 14.96 -0.93 -18.43
N PRO A 129 15.35 -2.21 -18.28
CA PRO A 129 14.44 -3.24 -17.81
C PRO A 129 14.17 -3.11 -16.30
N ALA A 130 12.92 -3.35 -15.89
CA ALA A 130 12.51 -3.43 -14.50
C ALA A 130 11.27 -4.34 -14.40
N ASP A 131 11.02 -4.92 -13.22
CA ASP A 131 9.72 -5.56 -12.94
C ASP A 131 8.72 -4.52 -12.42
N TYR A 132 9.22 -3.55 -11.64
CA TYR A 132 8.45 -2.46 -11.03
C TYR A 132 9.20 -1.13 -11.11
N TYR A 133 8.49 -0.03 -10.92
CA TYR A 133 9.08 1.29 -10.69
C TYR A 133 8.48 1.98 -9.47
N ASP A 134 9.29 2.80 -8.80
CA ASP A 134 8.86 3.63 -7.68
C ASP A 134 8.16 4.90 -8.16
N PHE A 135 7.14 5.30 -7.42
CA PHE A 135 6.46 6.58 -7.56
C PHE A 135 6.36 7.25 -6.19
N HIS A 136 6.94 8.45 -6.08
CA HIS A 136 6.99 9.22 -4.83
C HIS A 136 6.19 10.51 -4.97
N ILE A 137 5.33 10.83 -3.99
CA ILE A 137 4.62 12.11 -3.98
C ILE A 137 4.37 12.67 -2.56
N TYR A 138 4.94 13.84 -2.30
CA TYR A 138 4.68 14.62 -1.08
C TYR A 138 4.13 15.98 -1.46
N THR A 139 2.87 16.26 -1.13
CA THR A 139 2.20 17.47 -1.64
C THR A 139 1.06 17.97 -0.76
N SER A 140 0.33 19.01 -1.18
CA SER A 140 -0.84 19.53 -0.46
C SER A 140 -2.03 18.57 -0.56
N ALA A 141 -3.01 18.69 0.35
CA ALA A 141 -4.18 17.83 0.34
C ALA A 141 -5.00 18.00 -0.95
N SER A 142 -5.14 19.25 -1.42
CA SER A 142 -5.84 19.55 -2.67
C SER A 142 -5.18 18.90 -3.89
N HIS A 143 -3.85 18.93 -3.97
CA HIS A 143 -3.13 18.38 -5.11
C HIS A 143 -3.16 16.85 -5.08
N LEU A 144 -2.91 16.23 -3.93
CA LEU A 144 -2.96 14.78 -3.81
C LEU A 144 -4.36 14.22 -4.14
N PHE A 145 -5.43 14.88 -3.66
CA PHE A 145 -6.80 14.49 -4.01
C PHE A 145 -7.07 14.64 -5.53
N SER A 146 -6.51 15.66 -6.18
CA SER A 146 -6.64 15.83 -7.63
C SER A 146 -5.92 14.75 -8.45
N MET A 147 -4.96 14.04 -7.84
CA MET A 147 -4.21 12.95 -8.45
C MET A 147 -4.94 11.60 -8.40
N THR A 148 -6.24 11.59 -8.08
CA THR A 148 -7.14 10.42 -8.19
C THR A 148 -7.11 9.75 -9.57
N HIS A 149 -6.75 10.50 -10.62
CA HIS A 149 -6.66 10.01 -12.01
C HIS A 149 -5.22 9.86 -12.51
N GLN A 150 -4.22 9.87 -11.60
CA GLN A 150 -2.80 9.86 -11.96
C GLN A 150 -2.41 8.71 -12.88
N PHE A 151 -2.98 7.53 -12.65
CA PHE A 151 -2.62 6.30 -13.37
C PHE A 151 -3.61 5.92 -14.49
N ASP A 152 -4.70 6.67 -14.66
CA ASP A 152 -5.77 6.35 -15.61
C ASP A 152 -5.25 6.23 -17.05
N HIS A 153 -4.23 7.01 -17.40
CA HIS A 153 -3.63 7.04 -18.74
C HIS A 153 -2.24 6.37 -18.80
N THR A 154 -1.76 5.80 -17.70
CA THR A 154 -0.49 5.09 -17.67
C THR A 154 -0.56 3.85 -18.56
N SER A 155 0.56 3.52 -19.21
CA SER A 155 0.66 2.35 -20.08
C SER A 155 0.36 1.06 -19.31
N ARG A 156 -0.50 0.20 -19.88
CA ARG A 156 -0.79 -1.17 -19.38
C ARG A 156 0.27 -2.19 -19.83
N SER A 157 1.37 -1.70 -20.40
CA SER A 157 2.51 -2.49 -20.84
C SER A 157 3.79 -1.97 -20.18
N GLY A 158 4.66 -2.89 -19.77
CA GLY A 158 5.90 -2.55 -19.07
C GLY A 158 5.85 -2.92 -17.57
N PRO A 159 6.78 -2.37 -16.77
CA PRO A 159 6.80 -2.58 -15.33
C PRO A 159 5.55 -1.99 -14.67
N LYS A 160 5.13 -2.59 -13.55
CA LYS A 160 4.03 -2.08 -12.71
C LYS A 160 4.52 -1.00 -11.75
N ALA A 161 3.62 -0.14 -11.30
CA ALA A 161 3.92 0.87 -10.30
C ALA A 161 3.98 0.26 -8.89
N PHE A 162 4.99 0.68 -8.12
CA PHE A 162 5.00 0.69 -6.68
C PHE A 162 4.93 2.15 -6.22
N VAL A 163 3.81 2.55 -5.62
CA VAL A 163 3.68 3.87 -5.00
C VAL A 163 4.34 3.81 -3.61
N SER A 164 5.66 3.79 -3.61
CA SER A 164 6.52 3.48 -2.46
C SER A 164 6.51 4.54 -1.37
N GLU A 165 6.26 5.79 -1.73
CA GLU A 165 6.19 6.89 -0.78
C GLU A 165 5.11 7.90 -1.18
N TYR A 166 4.13 8.12 -0.30
CA TYR A 166 3.20 9.22 -0.46
C TYR A 166 2.68 9.73 0.88
N ALA A 167 2.46 11.04 0.96
CA ALA A 167 1.72 11.69 2.05
C ALA A 167 1.31 13.12 1.67
N VAL A 168 0.24 13.60 2.29
CA VAL A 168 0.04 15.05 2.39
C VAL A 168 1.07 15.64 3.35
N THR A 169 1.66 16.77 3.03
CA THR A 169 2.68 17.44 3.86
C THR A 169 2.39 18.92 4.10
N GLY A 170 3.21 19.58 4.91
CA GLY A 170 3.10 21.00 5.18
C GLY A 170 1.92 21.35 6.09
N LYS A 171 1.22 22.47 5.80
CA LYS A 171 0.16 22.98 6.68
C LYS A 171 -1.08 22.09 6.71
N ASP A 172 -1.42 21.48 5.57
CA ASP A 172 -2.60 20.63 5.46
C ASP A 172 -2.44 19.35 6.28
N ALA A 173 -1.22 18.85 6.41
CA ALA A 173 -0.89 17.68 7.22
C ALA A 173 -1.03 17.91 8.72
N GLY A 174 -0.62 19.10 9.20
CA GLY A 174 -0.40 19.32 10.64
C GLY A 174 0.57 18.26 11.19
N THR A 175 0.16 17.51 12.22
CA THR A 175 0.88 16.30 12.68
C THR A 175 0.18 14.98 12.28
N GLY A 176 -0.90 15.08 11.50
CA GLY A 176 -1.75 13.97 11.08
C GLY A 176 -3.21 14.40 11.13
N SER A 177 -3.63 15.23 10.17
CA SER A 177 -4.97 15.81 10.11
C SER A 177 -5.98 14.92 9.38
N LEU A 178 -7.26 15.13 9.66
CA LEU A 178 -8.36 14.58 8.87
C LEU A 178 -8.26 15.01 7.38
N LEU A 179 -7.91 16.26 7.10
CA LEU A 179 -7.79 16.78 5.74
C LEU A 179 -6.77 15.97 4.91
N ALA A 180 -5.61 15.67 5.50
CA ALA A 180 -4.59 14.83 4.89
C ALA A 180 -5.12 13.43 4.59
N ALA A 181 -5.71 12.78 5.60
CA ALA A 181 -6.25 11.43 5.48
C ALA A 181 -7.31 11.31 4.39
N LEU A 182 -8.19 12.31 4.22
CA LEU A 182 -9.21 12.29 3.18
C LEU A 182 -8.63 12.45 1.78
N ALA A 183 -7.61 13.30 1.61
CA ALA A 183 -6.91 13.43 0.34
C ALA A 183 -6.20 12.13 -0.05
N GLU A 184 -5.54 11.50 0.92
CA GLU A 184 -4.88 10.20 0.77
C GLU A 184 -5.86 9.07 0.47
N ALA A 185 -7.04 9.07 1.12
CA ALA A 185 -8.11 8.12 0.80
C ALA A 185 -8.61 8.29 -0.63
N GLY A 186 -8.75 9.53 -1.11
CA GLY A 186 -9.10 9.80 -2.51
C GLY A 186 -8.04 9.25 -3.46
N PHE A 187 -6.77 9.55 -3.20
CA PHE A 187 -5.66 9.04 -3.99
C PHE A 187 -5.62 7.50 -4.01
N LEU A 188 -5.82 6.85 -2.86
CA LEU A 188 -5.92 5.39 -2.75
C LEU A 188 -7.08 4.79 -3.56
N ILE A 189 -8.22 5.46 -3.66
CA ILE A 189 -9.31 5.04 -4.58
C ILE A 189 -8.82 5.09 -6.03
N GLY A 190 -8.04 6.11 -6.40
CA GLY A 190 -7.40 6.19 -7.72
C GLY A 190 -6.45 5.03 -7.99
N LEU A 191 -5.64 4.65 -7.00
CA LEU A 191 -4.74 3.48 -7.11
C LEU A 191 -5.53 2.17 -7.23
N GLU A 192 -6.59 2.00 -6.42
CA GLU A 192 -7.46 0.81 -6.43
C GLU A 192 -8.12 0.61 -7.80
N LYS A 193 -8.59 1.70 -8.43
CA LYS A 193 -9.14 1.70 -9.79
C LYS A 193 -8.14 1.32 -10.88
N ASN A 194 -6.85 1.54 -10.62
CA ASN A 194 -5.75 1.23 -11.54
C ASN A 194 -4.90 0.06 -11.01
N SER A 195 -5.50 -0.85 -10.24
CA SER A 195 -4.83 -2.01 -9.65
C SER A 195 -4.33 -3.05 -10.68
N ASP A 196 -4.71 -2.91 -11.95
CA ASP A 196 -4.13 -3.64 -13.07
C ASP A 196 -2.63 -3.31 -13.26
N ILE A 197 -2.25 -2.05 -12.99
CA ILE A 197 -0.89 -1.53 -13.20
C ILE A 197 -0.23 -1.01 -11.92
N VAL A 198 -0.98 -0.69 -10.87
CA VAL A 198 -0.45 -0.32 -9.55
C VAL A 198 -0.57 -1.53 -8.63
N GLU A 199 0.57 -2.14 -8.28
CA GLU A 199 0.58 -3.38 -7.50
C GLU A 199 0.71 -3.14 -5.99
N MET A 200 1.44 -2.09 -5.61
CA MET A 200 1.85 -1.85 -4.23
C MET A 200 1.77 -0.35 -3.93
N ALA A 201 1.44 -0.02 -2.68
CA ALA A 201 1.47 1.35 -2.16
C ALA A 201 1.92 1.35 -0.70
N SER A 202 2.70 2.36 -0.30
CA SER A 202 3.20 2.54 1.05
C SER A 202 3.18 4.01 1.44
N TYR A 203 2.40 4.32 2.48
CA TYR A 203 2.42 5.64 3.11
C TYR A 203 3.77 5.86 3.79
N ALA A 204 4.29 7.09 3.73
CA ALA A 204 5.56 7.43 4.35
C ALA A 204 5.53 8.80 5.06
N PRO A 205 6.19 8.93 6.23
CA PRO A 205 6.83 7.87 7.03
C PRO A 205 5.86 7.11 7.95
N LEU A 206 6.21 5.88 8.33
CA LEU A 206 5.36 5.02 9.16
C LEU A 206 5.37 5.40 10.65
N PHE A 207 6.52 5.72 11.21
CA PHE A 207 6.71 5.90 12.66
C PHE A 207 7.41 7.21 13.01
N VAL A 208 6.99 7.82 14.11
CA VAL A 208 7.69 8.96 14.73
C VAL A 208 7.66 8.91 16.24
N ASN A 209 8.81 9.15 16.86
CA ASN A 209 8.90 9.43 18.28
C ASN A 209 8.53 10.90 18.52
N ASP A 210 7.49 11.14 19.32
CA ASP A 210 6.99 12.48 19.61
C ASP A 210 8.06 13.41 20.23
N ASN A 211 9.07 12.84 20.90
CA ASN A 211 10.16 13.60 21.50
C ASN A 211 11.26 14.02 20.53
N ASP A 212 11.31 13.49 19.30
CA ASP A 212 12.31 13.86 18.27
C ASP A 212 11.69 13.90 16.86
N ARG A 213 10.59 14.64 16.74
CA ARG A 213 9.90 14.84 15.47
C ARG A 213 10.73 15.69 14.49
N ARG A 214 11.06 15.12 13.33
CA ARG A 214 11.87 15.76 12.26
C ARG A 214 11.11 15.97 10.95
N TRP A 215 10.08 15.18 10.73
CA TRP A 215 9.21 15.21 9.57
C TRP A 215 7.75 15.22 10.04
N ASN A 216 6.85 15.69 9.19
CA ASN A 216 5.41 15.67 9.41
C ASN A 216 4.69 15.47 8.07
N PRO A 217 3.60 14.69 8.05
CA PRO A 217 3.05 13.86 9.13
C PRO A 217 3.67 12.45 9.13
N ASP A 218 3.29 11.62 10.10
CA ASP A 218 3.64 10.19 10.17
C ASP A 218 2.39 9.38 10.52
N ALA A 219 2.34 8.11 10.16
CA ALA A 219 1.16 7.28 10.41
C ALA A 219 0.99 6.95 11.90
N ILE A 220 2.08 6.56 12.59
CA ILE A 220 2.05 6.09 13.97
C ILE A 220 2.98 6.97 14.82
N VAL A 221 2.39 7.62 15.83
CA VAL A 221 3.12 8.45 16.78
C VAL A 221 3.30 7.69 18.08
N PHE A 222 4.51 7.68 18.62
CA PHE A 222 4.81 6.98 19.87
C PHE A 222 5.72 7.78 20.79
N ASN A 223 5.71 7.41 22.07
CA ASN A 223 6.70 7.79 23.06
C ASN A 223 7.14 6.53 23.83
N SER A 224 7.85 6.67 24.96
CA SER A 224 8.38 5.53 25.71
C SER A 224 7.34 4.55 26.28
N SER A 225 6.05 4.89 26.29
CA SER A 225 5.00 4.05 26.92
C SER A 225 3.65 4.03 26.19
N MET A 226 3.40 4.95 25.26
CA MET A 226 2.13 5.11 24.58
C MET A 226 2.34 5.27 23.07
N HIS A 227 1.33 4.93 22.30
CA HIS A 227 1.27 5.18 20.86
C HIS A 227 -0.16 5.52 20.43
N TYR A 228 -0.31 6.16 19.28
CA TYR A 228 -1.58 6.34 18.59
C TYR A 228 -1.39 6.36 17.06
N GLY A 229 -2.42 5.96 16.33
CA GLY A 229 -2.48 6.12 14.89
C GLY A 229 -3.09 7.46 14.52
N THR A 230 -2.50 8.17 13.57
CA THR A 230 -3.09 9.38 12.97
C THR A 230 -4.31 9.01 12.10
N PRO A 231 -5.14 9.98 11.69
CA PRO A 231 -6.20 9.74 10.72
C PRO A 231 -5.69 9.04 9.44
N SER A 232 -4.49 9.37 8.99
CA SER A 232 -3.81 8.72 7.86
C SER A 232 -3.54 7.24 8.13
N TYR A 233 -3.07 6.86 9.34
CA TYR A 233 -2.93 5.44 9.72
C TYR A 233 -4.27 4.69 9.61
N TRP A 234 -5.35 5.31 10.08
CA TRP A 234 -6.67 4.68 10.02
C TRP A 234 -7.18 4.50 8.59
N VAL A 235 -6.86 5.43 7.69
CA VAL A 235 -7.09 5.27 6.25
C VAL A 235 -6.27 4.10 5.69
N GLN A 236 -4.97 4.01 6.01
CA GLN A 236 -4.15 2.87 5.57
C GLN A 236 -4.71 1.53 6.06
N LYS A 237 -5.08 1.45 7.34
CA LYS A 237 -5.70 0.25 7.92
C LYS A 237 -7.00 -0.11 7.18
N PHE A 238 -7.86 0.87 6.96
CA PHE A 238 -9.14 0.69 6.28
C PHE A 238 -8.99 0.14 4.84
N PHE A 239 -8.01 0.62 4.07
CA PHE A 239 -7.75 0.07 2.73
C PHE A 239 -7.05 -1.29 2.75
N ARG A 240 -6.15 -1.53 3.71
CA ARG A 240 -5.45 -2.81 3.88
C ARG A 240 -6.42 -3.97 4.10
N GLU A 241 -7.50 -3.75 4.85
CA GLU A 241 -8.49 -4.80 5.18
C GLU A 241 -9.11 -5.46 3.94
N SER A 242 -9.19 -4.75 2.81
CA SER A 242 -9.68 -5.29 1.55
C SER A 242 -8.56 -5.55 0.52
N SER A 243 -7.32 -5.78 0.95
CA SER A 243 -6.23 -6.18 0.05
C SER A 243 -6.53 -7.55 -0.56
N GLY A 244 -6.29 -7.71 -1.86
CA GLY A 244 -6.66 -8.91 -2.62
C GLY A 244 -8.13 -8.96 -3.08
N ALA A 245 -8.89 -7.88 -2.87
CA ALA A 245 -10.24 -7.72 -3.41
C ALA A 245 -10.27 -7.68 -4.94
N THR A 246 -11.45 -7.96 -5.51
CA THR A 246 -11.70 -7.80 -6.95
C THR A 246 -12.39 -6.46 -7.21
N LEU A 247 -11.76 -5.61 -8.03
CA LEU A 247 -12.36 -4.36 -8.49
C LEU A 247 -13.59 -4.64 -9.34
N LEU A 248 -14.67 -3.88 -9.11
CA LEU A 248 -15.88 -3.91 -9.92
C LEU A 248 -15.94 -2.70 -10.84
N ASP A 249 -16.66 -2.87 -11.96
CA ASP A 249 -17.05 -1.72 -12.78
C ASP A 249 -18.05 -0.85 -12.01
N ALA A 250 -17.68 0.39 -11.78
CA ALA A 250 -18.48 1.35 -11.02
C ALA A 250 -18.39 2.73 -11.68
N ASN A 251 -19.56 3.27 -12.04
CA ASN A 251 -19.67 4.58 -12.67
C ASN A 251 -20.22 5.60 -11.67
N LEU A 252 -19.40 6.58 -11.30
CA LEU A 252 -19.84 7.73 -10.50
C LEU A 252 -20.24 8.88 -11.42
N GLN A 253 -21.54 9.11 -11.54
CA GLN A 253 -22.07 10.26 -12.27
C GLN A 253 -22.20 11.47 -11.35
N THR A 254 -21.26 12.41 -11.46
CA THR A 254 -21.25 13.62 -10.63
C THR A 254 -20.69 14.81 -11.38
N ASN A 255 -21.19 16.01 -11.08
CA ASN A 255 -20.59 17.28 -11.52
C ASN A 255 -19.59 17.83 -10.49
N SER A 256 -19.41 17.15 -9.35
CA SER A 256 -18.49 17.58 -8.30
C SER A 256 -17.10 16.98 -8.52
N SER A 257 -16.08 17.84 -8.54
CA SER A 257 -14.68 17.42 -8.50
C SER A 257 -14.20 17.04 -7.10
N SER A 258 -15.07 17.13 -6.07
CA SER A 258 -14.73 16.82 -4.68
C SER A 258 -15.19 15.43 -4.23
N LEU A 259 -15.65 14.59 -5.16
CA LEU A 259 -16.21 13.28 -4.86
C LEU A 259 -15.51 12.22 -5.70
N VAL A 260 -15.05 11.16 -5.05
CA VAL A 260 -14.48 10.00 -5.72
C VAL A 260 -14.97 8.73 -5.03
N ALA A 261 -15.23 7.69 -5.81
CA ALA A 261 -15.73 6.43 -5.29
C ALA A 261 -15.20 5.23 -6.08
N SER A 262 -15.07 4.08 -5.42
CA SER A 262 -14.80 2.76 -6.01
C SER A 262 -15.74 1.72 -5.44
N ALA A 263 -15.90 0.61 -6.15
CA ALA A 263 -16.61 -0.56 -5.66
C ALA A 263 -15.73 -1.80 -5.87
N ILE A 264 -15.68 -2.66 -4.85
CA ILE A 264 -14.92 -3.91 -4.85
C ILE A 264 -15.76 -5.04 -4.27
N THR A 265 -15.46 -6.28 -4.64
CA THR A 265 -15.86 -7.46 -3.88
C THR A 265 -14.68 -7.98 -3.10
N TRP A 266 -14.89 -8.29 -1.83
CA TRP A 266 -13.84 -8.84 -0.97
C TRP A 266 -14.43 -9.84 0.03
N THR A 267 -13.64 -10.84 0.38
CA THR A 267 -13.99 -11.80 1.44
C THR A 267 -13.33 -11.35 2.73
N ASN A 268 -14.13 -11.13 3.76
CA ASN A 268 -13.62 -10.74 5.06
C ASN A 268 -12.95 -11.93 5.74
N SER A 269 -11.67 -11.78 6.08
CA SER A 269 -10.88 -12.83 6.71
C SER A 269 -11.36 -13.23 8.12
N VAL A 270 -12.17 -12.39 8.78
CA VAL A 270 -12.63 -12.62 10.16
C VAL A 270 -13.87 -13.51 10.21
N ASP A 271 -14.89 -13.22 9.40
CA ASP A 271 -16.15 -13.96 9.37
C ASP A 271 -16.26 -14.93 8.18
N GLY A 272 -15.40 -14.80 7.17
CA GLY A 272 -15.42 -15.63 5.95
C GLY A 272 -16.47 -15.21 4.93
N GLU A 273 -17.22 -14.13 5.18
CA GLU A 273 -18.30 -13.66 4.32
C GLU A 273 -17.79 -12.75 3.21
N THR A 274 -18.52 -12.72 2.10
CA THR A 274 -18.18 -11.86 0.95
C THR A 274 -19.07 -10.63 0.91
N TYR A 275 -18.43 -9.48 0.72
CA TYR A 275 -19.08 -8.18 0.72
C TYR A 275 -18.80 -7.42 -0.57
N LEU A 276 -19.83 -6.75 -1.07
CA LEU A 276 -19.67 -5.59 -1.94
C LEU A 276 -19.31 -4.40 -1.05
N LYS A 277 -18.11 -3.85 -1.22
CA LYS A 277 -17.64 -2.66 -0.50
C LYS A 277 -17.60 -1.48 -1.46
N ILE A 278 -18.38 -0.45 -1.15
CA ILE A 278 -18.40 0.82 -1.88
C ILE A 278 -17.71 1.87 -1.02
N LYS A 279 -16.57 2.37 -1.49
CA LYS A 279 -15.77 3.40 -0.79
C LYS A 279 -16.03 4.74 -1.46
N ILE A 280 -16.34 5.77 -0.68
CA ILE A 280 -16.69 7.10 -1.17
C ILE A 280 -15.95 8.14 -0.33
N VAL A 281 -15.17 8.99 -0.97
CA VAL A 281 -14.58 10.16 -0.33
C VAL A 281 -15.31 11.40 -0.82
N ASN A 282 -15.90 12.14 0.11
CA ASN A 282 -16.37 13.50 -0.10
C ASN A 282 -15.37 14.49 0.50
N PHE A 283 -14.54 15.06 -0.35
CA PHE A 283 -13.57 16.09 -0.02
C PHE A 283 -14.18 17.51 0.00
N GLY A 284 -15.50 17.62 -0.23
CA GLY A 284 -16.24 18.88 -0.23
C GLY A 284 -16.83 19.23 1.13
N ASN A 285 -17.22 20.50 1.28
CA ASN A 285 -17.80 21.06 2.51
C ASN A 285 -19.33 20.97 2.60
N ARG A 286 -19.98 20.22 1.71
CA ARG A 286 -21.43 20.02 1.70
C ARG A 286 -21.78 18.54 1.76
N HIS A 287 -22.96 18.27 2.32
CA HIS A 287 -23.58 16.96 2.17
C HIS A 287 -23.85 16.66 0.70
N VAL A 288 -23.65 15.40 0.30
CA VAL A 288 -23.99 14.90 -1.03
C VAL A 288 -25.00 13.79 -0.86
N SER A 289 -26.13 13.88 -1.56
CA SER A 289 -27.07 12.77 -1.69
C SER A 289 -26.64 11.94 -2.89
N LEU A 290 -26.34 10.66 -2.68
CA LEU A 290 -26.00 9.72 -3.73
C LEU A 290 -27.06 8.65 -3.84
N GLU A 291 -27.53 8.44 -5.07
CA GLU A 291 -28.31 7.28 -5.44
C GLU A 291 -27.33 6.17 -5.84
N VAL A 292 -27.40 5.04 -5.14
CA VAL A 292 -26.56 3.86 -5.38
C VAL A 292 -27.47 2.79 -5.94
N SER A 293 -27.11 2.27 -7.12
CA SER A 293 -27.78 1.15 -7.77
C SER A 293 -26.78 0.04 -8.02
N VAL A 294 -27.14 -1.19 -7.66
CA VAL A 294 -26.30 -2.38 -7.77
C VAL A 294 -26.98 -3.41 -8.65
N ASP A 295 -26.33 -3.74 -9.76
CA ASP A 295 -26.78 -4.75 -10.72
C ASP A 295 -25.89 -6.00 -10.70
N GLY A 296 -26.50 -7.17 -10.92
CA GLY A 296 -25.78 -8.42 -11.22
C GLY A 296 -25.10 -9.13 -10.04
N LEU A 297 -24.99 -8.49 -8.88
CA LEU A 297 -24.56 -9.13 -7.64
C LEU A 297 -25.82 -9.60 -6.91
N GLY A 298 -26.00 -10.92 -6.74
CA GLY A 298 -27.10 -11.49 -5.95
C GLY A 298 -26.99 -11.02 -4.51
N LEU A 299 -27.49 -9.82 -4.21
CA LEU A 299 -27.51 -9.25 -2.88
C LEU A 299 -28.51 -10.05 -2.05
N ASN A 300 -28.08 -10.49 -0.87
CA ASN A 300 -28.91 -11.36 -0.05
C ASN A 300 -30.18 -10.62 0.37
N SER A 301 -31.34 -11.20 0.10
CA SER A 301 -32.65 -10.62 0.45
C SER A 301 -32.82 -10.30 1.95
N GLN A 302 -31.94 -10.84 2.80
CA GLN A 302 -31.70 -10.37 4.16
C GLN A 302 -30.37 -9.59 4.22
N LEU A 303 -30.40 -8.28 3.96
CA LEU A 303 -29.27 -7.35 4.18
C LEU A 303 -28.97 -7.12 5.69
N SER A 304 -29.40 -8.06 6.54
CA SER A 304 -29.13 -8.11 7.97
C SER A 304 -27.65 -8.43 8.18
N GLY A 305 -26.84 -7.40 8.34
CA GLY A 305 -25.37 -7.51 8.45
C GLY A 305 -24.61 -6.49 7.61
N SER A 306 -25.30 -5.73 6.74
CA SER A 306 -24.70 -4.62 6.02
C SER A 306 -24.30 -3.49 6.97
N THR A 307 -23.11 -2.93 6.77
CA THR A 307 -22.57 -1.89 7.63
C THR A 307 -22.21 -0.63 6.86
N LYS A 308 -22.22 0.49 7.56
CA LYS A 308 -21.71 1.78 7.10
C LYS A 308 -20.59 2.22 8.04
N THR A 309 -19.42 2.46 7.48
CA THR A 309 -18.27 2.99 8.23
C THR A 309 -17.98 4.41 7.78
N VAL A 310 -17.85 5.35 8.72
CA VAL A 310 -17.54 6.75 8.40
C VAL A 310 -16.31 7.21 9.18
N LEU A 311 -15.33 7.76 8.48
CA LEU A 311 -14.24 8.53 9.08
C LEU A 311 -14.46 10.01 8.74
N THR A 312 -14.70 10.82 9.77
CA THR A 312 -14.93 12.27 9.67
C THR A 312 -14.71 12.94 11.03
N SER A 313 -14.80 14.26 11.08
CA SER A 313 -14.80 15.05 12.31
C SER A 313 -15.46 16.41 12.06
N SER A 314 -15.73 17.14 13.13
CA SER A 314 -16.30 18.50 13.07
C SER A 314 -15.34 19.55 12.48
N ASN A 315 -14.02 19.32 12.54
CA ASN A 315 -13.01 20.18 11.93
C ASN A 315 -12.04 19.34 11.08
N VAL A 316 -11.76 19.79 9.85
CA VAL A 316 -10.86 19.12 8.91
C VAL A 316 -9.41 19.07 9.39
N MET A 317 -9.02 19.96 10.31
CA MET A 317 -7.70 19.95 10.93
C MET A 317 -7.68 19.18 12.25
N ASP A 318 -8.71 18.38 12.56
CA ASP A 318 -8.68 17.53 13.75
C ASP A 318 -7.66 16.39 13.58
N GLU A 319 -6.93 16.12 14.66
CA GLU A 319 -5.85 15.13 14.76
C GLU A 319 -6.05 14.25 16.00
N ASN A 320 -5.45 13.05 15.99
CA ASN A 320 -5.35 12.21 17.18
C ASN A 320 -4.15 12.64 18.04
N SER A 321 -4.20 12.35 19.35
CA SER A 321 -3.13 12.68 20.30
C SER A 321 -3.04 11.65 21.42
N PHE A 322 -2.01 11.71 22.28
CA PHE A 322 -1.95 10.84 23.46
C PHE A 322 -3.12 11.03 24.43
N THR A 323 -3.71 12.24 24.50
CA THR A 323 -4.86 12.51 25.37
C THR A 323 -6.20 12.14 24.73
N ASN A 324 -6.26 12.09 23.40
CA ASN A 324 -7.43 11.65 22.66
C ASN A 324 -7.01 10.82 21.43
N PRO A 325 -6.57 9.56 21.65
CA PRO A 325 -5.95 8.75 20.59
C PRO A 325 -6.93 8.31 19.50
N ASN A 326 -8.23 8.39 19.77
CA ASN A 326 -9.30 7.96 18.87
C ASN A 326 -10.24 9.11 18.50
N LYS A 327 -9.75 10.36 18.43
CA LYS A 327 -10.56 11.53 18.07
C LYS A 327 -11.17 11.41 16.66
N VAL A 328 -10.36 10.94 15.72
CA VAL A 328 -10.69 10.76 14.31
C VAL A 328 -10.28 9.35 13.92
N VAL A 329 -11.28 8.46 13.90
CA VAL A 329 -11.15 7.04 13.57
C VAL A 329 -12.36 6.61 12.72
N PRO A 330 -12.31 5.48 12.01
CA PRO A 330 -13.46 4.94 11.31
C PRO A 330 -14.50 4.49 12.35
N ASP A 331 -15.72 4.98 12.21
CA ASP A 331 -16.86 4.66 13.09
C ASP A 331 -17.87 3.76 12.34
N PRO A 332 -17.94 2.46 12.65
CA PRO A 332 -18.86 1.53 12.02
C PRO A 332 -20.26 1.60 12.65
N SER A 333 -21.28 1.47 11.81
CA SER A 333 -22.70 1.47 12.17
C SER A 333 -23.49 0.50 11.28
N LEU A 334 -24.70 0.13 11.69
CA LEU A 334 -25.59 -0.67 10.85
C LEU A 334 -26.13 0.16 9.69
N LEU A 335 -26.21 -0.44 8.50
CA LEU A 335 -26.86 0.18 7.34
C LEU A 335 -28.33 -0.26 7.29
N GLU A 336 -29.22 0.53 7.92
CA GLU A 336 -30.63 0.15 8.14
C GLU A 336 -31.45 -0.04 6.86
N ASN A 337 -31.16 0.73 5.80
CA ASN A 337 -31.88 0.70 4.52
C ASN A 337 -30.99 0.20 3.38
N ALA A 338 -30.15 -0.78 3.67
CA ALA A 338 -29.43 -1.47 2.61
C ALA A 338 -30.46 -2.05 1.62
N ASP A 339 -30.27 -1.77 0.34
CA ASP A 339 -31.04 -2.32 -0.78
C ASP A 339 -30.17 -2.27 -2.04
N LYS A 340 -30.62 -2.91 -3.12
CA LYS A 340 -29.98 -2.78 -4.45
C LYS A 340 -30.01 -1.34 -4.95
N ASP A 341 -31.08 -0.61 -4.63
CA ASP A 341 -31.32 0.77 -5.00
C ASP A 341 -31.52 1.56 -3.71
N MET A 342 -30.55 2.39 -3.34
CA MET A 342 -30.59 3.10 -2.07
C MET A 342 -30.09 4.54 -2.19
N ASN A 343 -30.67 5.43 -1.38
CA ASN A 343 -30.23 6.81 -1.27
C ASN A 343 -29.40 6.98 0.00
N ILE A 344 -28.16 7.43 -0.16
CA ILE A 344 -27.21 7.61 0.93
C ILE A 344 -26.77 9.07 1.00
N ILE A 345 -26.82 9.63 2.21
CA ILE A 345 -26.26 10.95 2.50
C ILE A 345 -24.81 10.78 2.93
N ILE A 346 -23.89 11.38 2.17
CA ILE A 346 -22.47 11.44 2.45
C ILE A 346 -22.16 12.76 3.15
N ALA A 347 -21.52 12.69 4.32
CA ALA A 347 -21.15 13.85 5.10
C ALA A 347 -20.08 14.69 4.37
N PRO A 348 -20.01 16.02 4.60
CA PRO A 348 -18.87 16.81 4.16
C PRO A 348 -17.58 16.27 4.79
N TYR A 349 -16.46 16.40 4.10
CA TYR A 349 -15.14 15.96 4.58
C TYR A 349 -15.18 14.60 5.26
N SER A 350 -15.53 13.58 4.48
CA SER A 350 -15.66 12.21 5.00
C SER A 350 -15.17 11.16 4.02
N LEU A 351 -14.67 10.06 4.58
CA LEU A 351 -14.55 8.77 3.93
C LEU A 351 -15.70 7.92 4.45
N THR A 352 -16.54 7.41 3.54
CA THR A 352 -17.67 6.54 3.85
C THR A 352 -17.49 5.21 3.13
N SER A 353 -17.67 4.10 3.84
CA SER A 353 -17.79 2.75 3.30
C SER A 353 -19.21 2.26 3.45
N LEU A 354 -19.71 1.57 2.43
CA LEU A 354 -20.92 0.75 2.50
C LEU A 354 -20.50 -0.69 2.23
N ASP A 355 -20.67 -1.56 3.21
CA ASP A 355 -20.28 -2.96 3.13
C ASP A 355 -21.57 -3.78 3.08
N LEU A 356 -21.96 -4.22 1.88
CA LEU A 356 -23.19 -4.94 1.59
C LEU A 356 -22.91 -6.44 1.51
N LEU A 357 -23.59 -7.24 2.32
CA LEU A 357 -23.42 -8.69 2.31
C LEU A 357 -23.94 -9.28 0.98
N THR A 358 -23.09 -10.03 0.28
CA THR A 358 -23.47 -10.72 -0.96
C THR A 358 -23.90 -12.15 -0.67
N GLU A 359 -24.83 -12.71 -1.45
CA GLU A 359 -25.10 -14.15 -1.37
C GLU A 359 -23.84 -14.92 -1.78
N SER A 360 -23.47 -15.92 -1.00
CA SER A 360 -22.41 -16.85 -1.37
C SER A 360 -22.88 -17.59 -2.63
N ASN A 361 -22.44 -17.15 -3.80
CA ASN A 361 -22.52 -17.96 -5.02
C ASN A 361 -21.54 -19.13 -4.83
N SER A 362 -21.98 -20.17 -4.12
CA SER A 362 -21.39 -21.49 -4.29
C SER A 362 -21.71 -21.90 -5.72
N ILE A 363 -20.87 -21.50 -6.68
CA ILE A 363 -20.78 -22.16 -7.96
C ILE A 363 -20.31 -23.57 -7.61
N ARG A 364 -21.27 -24.47 -7.32
CA ARG A 364 -21.02 -25.90 -7.37
C ARG A 364 -20.60 -26.16 -8.80
N MET A 365 -19.30 -26.23 -9.04
CA MET A 365 -18.81 -26.95 -10.20
C MET A 365 -19.50 -28.32 -10.15
N PRO A 366 -20.19 -28.75 -11.22
CA PRO A 366 -20.73 -30.09 -11.25
C PRO A 366 -19.57 -31.04 -10.96
N GLN A 367 -19.68 -31.81 -9.87
CA GLN A 367 -18.77 -32.90 -9.61
C GLN A 367 -18.76 -33.75 -10.87
N THR A 368 -17.65 -33.72 -11.59
CA THR A 368 -17.36 -34.77 -12.55
C THR A 368 -17.19 -36.03 -11.71
N ASP A 369 -18.18 -36.92 -11.80
CA ASP A 369 -18.10 -38.28 -11.31
C ASP A 369 -16.88 -38.96 -11.94
N SER A 370 -15.72 -38.82 -11.32
CA SER A 370 -14.59 -39.72 -11.53
C SER A 370 -14.50 -40.62 -10.31
N SER A 371 -15.14 -41.77 -10.47
CA SER A 371 -15.01 -42.90 -9.55
C SER A 371 -13.60 -43.46 -9.66
N ALA A 372 -12.67 -42.93 -8.87
CA ALA A 372 -11.42 -43.61 -8.59
C ALA A 372 -11.66 -44.59 -7.43
N ARG A 373 -11.93 -45.85 -7.78
CA ARG A 373 -11.90 -46.99 -6.86
C ARG A 373 -10.51 -47.12 -6.25
N SER A 374 -10.44 -47.10 -4.93
CA SER A 374 -9.34 -47.71 -4.18
C SER A 374 -9.37 -49.24 -4.35
N SER A 375 -8.21 -49.84 -4.56
CA SER A 375 -7.95 -51.26 -4.33
C SER A 375 -6.46 -51.50 -4.05
N ILE A 376 -6.21 -51.83 -2.77
CA ILE A 376 -5.00 -52.29 -2.05
C ILE A 376 -3.88 -51.25 -1.86
#